data_AF-A0AAV7PE70-F1
#
_entry.id   AF-A0AAV7PE70-F1
#
_cell.length_a   1.000
_cell.length_b   1.000
_cell.length_c   1.000
_cell.angle_alpha   90.00
_cell.angle_beta   90.00
_cell.angle_gamma   90.00
#
_symmetry.space_group_name_H-M   'P 1'
#
loop_
_entity.id
_entity.type
_entity.pdbx_description
1 polymer ?
#
loop_
_entity_poly.entity_id
_entity_poly.type
_entity_poly.pdbx_seq_one_letter_code
_entity_poly.pdbx_strand_id
1 'polypeptide(L)'
;MPAAHRQYITSGCLTLPFALLRCFHQRGTSSTPAAVERNMSGNGITERTFICIKPDGVQQGLVGELIKRFEQKGYRMVAMKFMQASDELLKEHYIDLKDRPFYSGLVKYMGSGPVVPMPR
;
A
#
# COMPACT_ATOMS: atom_id res chain seq x y z
N MET A 1 -29.31 17.65 5.83
CA MET A 1 -28.21 18.64 5.96
C MET A 1 -27.28 18.18 7.06
N PRO A 2 -25.95 18.30 6.94
CA PRO A 2 -25.17 18.03 5.73
C PRO A 2 -23.81 17.34 6.02
N ALA A 3 -23.23 16.78 4.95
CA ALA A 3 -21.80 16.73 4.60
C ALA A 3 -20.74 16.78 5.72
N ALA A 4 -20.02 15.67 5.92
CA ALA A 4 -18.69 15.68 6.52
C ALA A 4 -17.66 15.19 5.49
N HIS A 5 -17.00 16.16 4.85
CA HIS A 5 -15.58 16.18 4.42
C HIS A 5 -14.97 14.83 3.97
N ARG A 6 -14.67 14.55 2.69
CA ARG A 6 -13.96 15.34 1.67
C ARG A 6 -12.88 16.25 2.24
N GLN A 7 -11.78 15.67 2.76
CA GLN A 7 -10.43 16.25 2.74
C GLN A 7 -9.47 15.32 3.51
N TYR A 8 -8.75 14.47 2.78
CA TYR A 8 -7.41 14.02 3.20
C TYR A 8 -6.54 13.93 1.95
N ILE A 9 -6.35 15.11 1.32
CA ILE A 9 -5.27 15.39 0.38
C ILE A 9 -4.61 16.67 0.89
N THR A 10 -3.80 16.54 1.95
CA THR A 10 -2.80 17.53 2.38
C THR A 10 -1.72 16.72 3.09
N SER A 11 -0.60 16.42 2.43
CA SER A 11 0.67 17.15 2.62
C SER A 11 1.03 17.33 4.10
N GLY A 12 1.92 16.46 4.60
CA GLY A 12 2.50 16.45 5.94
C GLY A 12 3.29 15.14 6.14
N CYS A 13 4.52 15.06 5.63
CA CYS A 13 5.75 15.26 6.42
C CYS A 13 5.83 14.26 7.60
N LEU A 14 6.38 13.06 7.36
CA LEU A 14 7.73 12.65 7.81
C LEU A 14 7.85 12.53 9.33
N THR A 15 7.65 11.31 9.85
CA THR A 15 8.64 10.50 10.61
C THR A 15 7.93 9.27 11.16
N LEU A 16 7.96 8.17 10.41
CA LEU A 16 7.72 6.84 10.97
C LEU A 16 9.06 6.09 10.90
N PRO A 17 9.61 5.62 12.03
CA PRO A 17 10.91 4.97 12.07
C PRO A 17 10.83 3.59 11.40
N PHE A 18 11.59 3.43 10.33
CA PHE A 18 12.37 2.29 9.80
C PHE A 18 12.21 0.83 10.29
N ALA A 19 11.14 0.42 10.97
CA ALA A 19 11.01 -0.92 11.52
C ALA A 19 9.66 -1.57 11.18
N LEU A 20 9.55 -2.14 9.98
CA LEU A 20 8.73 -3.33 9.63
C LEU A 20 8.78 -3.62 8.12
N LEU A 21 9.99 -3.92 7.62
CA LEU A 21 10.18 -4.56 6.31
C LEU A 21 10.76 -5.98 6.48
N ARG A 22 10.26 -6.73 7.46
CA ARG A 22 10.65 -8.12 7.68
C ARG A 22 9.41 -9.00 7.77
N CYS A 23 8.86 -9.35 6.61
CA CYS A 23 8.07 -10.57 6.38
C CYS A 23 7.66 -10.66 4.91
N PHE A 24 8.64 -10.71 4.00
CA PHE A 24 8.40 -11.23 2.65
C PHE A 24 9.59 -12.09 2.21
N HIS A 25 9.88 -13.11 3.01
CA HIS A 25 10.77 -14.18 2.60
C HIS A 25 10.20 -15.53 3.04
N GLN A 26 10.15 -16.44 2.06
CA GLN A 26 9.83 -17.88 2.13
C GLN A 26 8.38 -18.31 1.90
N ARG A 27 8.02 -18.49 0.61
CA ARG A 27 7.80 -19.83 0.03
C ARG A 27 7.54 -19.71 -1.47
N GLY A 28 8.33 -20.42 -2.28
CA GLY A 28 8.18 -20.46 -3.73
C GLY A 28 9.40 -21.06 -4.42
N THR A 29 9.69 -22.33 -4.18
CA THR A 29 10.61 -23.12 -5.01
C THR A 29 9.85 -23.61 -6.25
N SER A 30 10.22 -23.13 -7.44
CA SER A 30 10.65 -23.95 -8.59
C SER A 30 10.54 -23.21 -9.94
N SER A 31 11.68 -23.21 -10.65
CA SER A 31 11.84 -23.27 -12.11
C SER A 31 11.14 -22.23 -13.02
N THR A 32 11.88 -21.20 -13.46
CA THR A 32 12.34 -21.01 -14.87
C THR A 32 13.11 -19.66 -15.03
N PRO A 33 13.97 -19.52 -16.06
CA PRO A 33 15.09 -18.59 -16.05
C PRO A 33 14.84 -17.28 -16.83
N ALA A 34 15.77 -16.33 -16.68
CA ALA A 34 15.94 -15.12 -17.50
C ALA A 34 15.07 -13.89 -17.15
N ALA A 35 15.51 -13.12 -16.15
CA ALA A 35 15.31 -11.67 -16.13
C ALA A 35 16.45 -10.99 -15.36
N VAL A 36 17.53 -10.67 -16.09
CA VAL A 36 18.44 -9.53 -15.90
C VAL A 36 18.35 -8.85 -14.53
N GLU A 37 19.15 -9.30 -13.57
CA GLU A 37 19.52 -8.50 -12.40
C GLU A 37 20.45 -7.37 -12.86
N ARG A 38 19.88 -6.25 -13.28
CA ARG A 38 20.64 -4.99 -13.35
C ARG A 38 20.83 -4.49 -11.93
N ASN A 39 21.97 -4.85 -11.36
CA ASN A 39 22.63 -4.11 -10.29
C ASN A 39 22.87 -2.67 -10.76
N MET A 40 21.95 -1.77 -10.44
CA MET A 40 22.24 -0.34 -10.40
C MET A 40 22.47 0.04 -8.94
N SER A 41 23.73 -0.03 -8.55
CA SER A 41 24.28 0.74 -7.43
C SER A 41 24.14 2.22 -7.79
N GLY A 42 23.11 2.85 -7.25
CA GLY A 42 22.91 4.30 -7.30
C GLY A 42 22.60 4.76 -5.88
N ASN A 43 23.61 5.28 -5.19
CA ASN A 43 23.45 5.91 -3.90
C ASN A 43 22.78 7.29 -4.08
N GLY A 44 21.51 7.27 -4.44
CA GLY A 44 20.57 8.38 -4.25
C GLY A 44 19.49 7.84 -3.33
N ILE A 45 19.18 8.56 -2.25
CA ILE A 45 18.08 8.18 -1.35
C ILE A 45 16.80 8.21 -2.19
N THR A 46 16.41 7.04 -2.72
CA THR A 46 15.21 6.88 -3.51
C THR A 46 14.08 6.69 -2.52
N GLU A 47 13.35 7.78 -2.27
CA GLU A 47 12.21 7.77 -1.37
C GLU A 47 11.13 6.82 -1.89
N ARG A 48 10.99 5.69 -1.19
CA ARG A 48 9.91 4.74 -1.45
C ARG A 48 8.71 5.07 -0.58
N THR A 49 7.54 5.03 -1.19
CA THR A 49 6.27 5.32 -0.50
C THR A 49 5.32 4.18 -0.74
N PHE A 50 4.73 3.67 0.34
CA PHE A 50 3.69 2.66 0.26
C PHE A 50 2.33 3.34 0.08
N ILE A 51 1.68 3.08 -1.04
CA ILE A 51 0.34 3.58 -1.35
C ILE A 51 -0.59 2.38 -1.39
N CYS A 52 -1.77 2.47 -0.77
CA CYS A 52 -2.75 1.39 -0.81
C CYS A 52 -4.12 1.95 -1.19
N ILE A 53 -4.74 1.34 -2.19
CA ILE A 53 -6.12 1.64 -2.56
C ILE A 53 -7.04 0.80 -1.68
N LYS A 54 -7.88 1.48 -0.91
CA LYS A 54 -8.93 0.91 -0.05
C LYS A 54 -9.96 0.11 -0.87
N PRO A 55 -10.68 -0.84 -0.24
CA PRO A 55 -11.65 -1.67 -0.95
C PRO A 55 -12.74 -0.87 -1.65
N ASP A 56 -13.19 0.26 -1.06
CA ASP A 56 -14.18 1.14 -1.70
C ASP A 56 -13.68 1.72 -3.03
N GLY A 57 -12.41 2.13 -3.07
CA GLY A 57 -11.81 2.69 -4.29
C GLY A 57 -11.64 1.65 -5.38
N VAL A 58 -11.44 0.39 -5.00
CA VAL A 58 -11.39 -0.74 -5.92
C VAL A 58 -12.78 -1.05 -6.47
N GLN A 59 -13.79 -1.12 -5.60
CA GLN A 59 -15.19 -1.37 -5.98
C GLN A 59 -15.76 -0.27 -6.88
N GLN A 60 -15.36 0.98 -6.65
CA GLN A 60 -15.76 2.13 -7.47
C GLN A 60 -14.98 2.26 -8.79
N GLY A 61 -14.04 1.36 -9.08
CA GLY A 61 -13.24 1.40 -10.31
C GLY A 61 -12.26 2.58 -10.39
N LEU A 62 -11.90 3.19 -9.27
CA LEU A 62 -11.02 4.38 -9.22
C LEU A 62 -9.53 4.06 -9.42
N VAL A 63 -9.18 2.76 -9.51
CA VAL A 63 -7.79 2.29 -9.62
C VAL A 63 -7.08 2.90 -10.84
N GLY A 64 -7.71 2.86 -12.02
CA GLY A 64 -7.11 3.39 -13.25
C GLY A 64 -6.89 4.90 -13.22
N GLU A 65 -7.86 5.64 -12.69
CA GLU A 65 -7.77 7.10 -12.54
C GLU A 65 -6.67 7.51 -11.54
N LEU A 66 -6.52 6.76 -10.44
CA LEU A 66 -5.45 6.98 -9.47
C LEU A 66 -4.08 6.74 -10.09
N ILE A 67 -3.88 5.61 -10.78
CA ILE A 67 -2.63 5.29 -11.46
C ILE A 67 -2.26 6.38 -12.45
N LYS A 68 -3.21 6.79 -13.30
CA LYS A 68 -3.01 7.86 -14.27
C LYS A 68 -2.54 9.16 -13.62
N ARG A 69 -3.09 9.54 -12.47
CA ARG A 69 -2.65 10.73 -11.72
C ARG A 69 -1.24 10.59 -11.15
N PHE A 70 -0.83 9.39 -10.73
CA PHE A 70 0.53 9.16 -10.26
C PHE A 70 1.54 9.22 -11.41
N GLU A 71 1.21 8.63 -12.56
CA GLU A 71 2.04 8.69 -13.76
C GLU A 71 2.16 10.11 -14.33
N GLN A 72 1.05 10.86 -14.37
CA GLN A 72 1.05 12.27 -14.81
C GLN A 72 1.92 13.17 -13.92
N LYS A 73 2.06 12.84 -12.64
CA LYS A 73 2.96 13.54 -11.71
C LYS A 73 4.44 13.12 -11.89
N GLY A 74 4.73 12.15 -12.77
CA GLY A 74 6.07 11.64 -13.00
C GLY A 74 6.54 10.62 -11.95
N TYR A 75 5.62 10.05 -11.17
CA TYR A 75 5.99 8.98 -10.24
C TYR A 75 6.11 7.65 -10.97
N ARG A 76 7.20 6.95 -10.68
CA ARG A 76 7.44 5.60 -11.18
C ARG A 76 6.91 4.58 -10.17
N MET A 77 5.96 3.75 -10.57
CA MET A 77 5.52 2.62 -9.76
C MET A 77 6.50 1.45 -9.91
N VAL A 78 6.86 0.81 -8.80
CA VAL A 78 7.80 -0.32 -8.79
C VAL A 78 7.06 -1.65 -8.88
N ALA A 79 5.93 -1.75 -8.19
CA ALA A 79 5.07 -2.93 -8.22
C ALA A 79 3.61 -2.53 -7.97
N MET A 80 2.70 -3.39 -8.41
CA MET A 80 1.29 -3.32 -8.09
C MET A 80 0.80 -4.76 -7.87
N LYS A 81 0.02 -4.97 -6.81
CA LYS A 81 -0.55 -6.30 -6.53
C LYS A 81 -2.03 -6.15 -6.20
N PHE A 82 -2.85 -6.98 -6.82
CA PHE A 82 -4.26 -7.13 -6.44
C PHE A 82 -4.34 -8.28 -5.43
N MET A 83 -4.76 -8.00 -4.20
CA MET A 83 -4.88 -9.03 -3.17
C MET A 83 -5.97 -8.71 -2.17
N GLN A 84 -6.56 -9.75 -1.59
CA GLN A 84 -7.36 -9.61 -0.39
C GLN A 84 -6.44 -9.81 0.82
N ALA A 85 -6.39 -8.82 1.72
CA ALA A 85 -5.55 -8.90 2.90
C ALA A 85 -6.18 -9.84 3.94
N SER A 86 -5.37 -10.71 4.54
CA SER A 86 -5.81 -11.52 5.66
C SER A 86 -5.94 -10.67 6.93
N ASP A 87 -6.84 -11.07 7.83
CA ASP A 87 -7.04 -10.38 9.11
C ASP A 87 -5.75 -10.29 9.94
N GLU A 88 -4.91 -11.33 9.88
CA GLU A 88 -3.61 -11.36 10.56
C GLU A 88 -2.68 -10.26 10.05
N LEU A 89 -2.56 -10.13 8.71
CA LEU A 89 -1.74 -9.10 8.07
C LEU A 89 -2.24 -7.69 8.39
N LEU A 90 -3.57 -7.49 8.42
CA LEU A 90 -4.17 -6.21 8.75
C LEU A 90 -3.95 -5.84 10.22
N LYS A 91 -4.01 -6.81 11.13
CA LYS A 91 -3.74 -6.59 12.56
C LYS A 91 -2.28 -6.23 12.80
N GLU A 92 -1.36 -6.89 12.10
CA GLU A 92 0.07 -6.54 12.15
C GLU A 92 0.32 -5.14 11.58
N HIS A 93 -0.31 -4.81 10.45
CA HIS A 93 -0.15 -3.51 9.80
C HIS A 93 -0.70 -2.33 10.63
N TYR A 94 -1.78 -2.56 11.39
CA TYR A 94 -2.42 -1.54 12.22
C TYR A 94 -2.18 -1.73 13.72
N ILE A 95 -1.11 -2.42 14.12
CA ILE A 95 -0.83 -2.73 15.53
C ILE A 95 -0.74 -1.49 16.42
N ASP A 96 -0.24 -0.38 15.87
CA ASP A 96 -0.13 0.91 16.55
C ASP A 96 -1.49 1.54 16.87
N LEU A 97 -2.56 1.10 16.18
CA LEU A 97 -3.92 1.59 16.35
C LEU A 97 -4.77 0.66 17.24
N LYS A 98 -4.20 -0.40 17.81
CA LYS A 98 -4.93 -1.40 18.61
C LYS A 98 -5.72 -0.79 19.77
N ASP A 99 -5.21 0.28 20.38
CA ASP A 99 -5.79 0.91 21.57
C ASP A 99 -6.92 1.90 21.20
N ARG A 100 -7.21 2.07 19.91
CA ARG A 100 -8.28 2.96 19.43
C ARG A 100 -9.62 2.20 19.36
N PRO A 101 -10.74 2.85 19.75
CA PRO A 101 -12.05 2.20 19.78
C PRO A 101 -12.59 1.79 18.41
N PHE A 102 -12.03 2.31 17.31
CA PHE A 102 -12.41 1.99 15.94
C PHE A 102 -11.54 0.90 15.27
N TYR A 103 -10.57 0.31 15.99
CA TYR A 103 -9.63 -0.66 15.42
C TYR A 103 -10.31 -1.89 14.82
N SER A 104 -11.24 -2.49 15.56
CA SER A 104 -11.99 -3.67 15.11
C SER A 104 -12.82 -3.38 13.86
N GLY A 105 -13.44 -2.20 13.80
CA GLY A 105 -14.18 -1.73 12.62
C GLY A 105 -13.26 -1.49 11.42
N LEU A 106 -12.07 -0.92 11.64
CA LEU A 106 -11.09 -0.66 10.59
C LEU A 106 -10.56 -1.96 9.97
N VAL A 107 -10.19 -2.96 10.79
CA VAL A 107 -9.71 -4.26 10.29
C VAL A 107 -10.80 -4.94 9.48
N LYS A 108 -12.05 -4.96 9.98
CA LYS A 108 -13.19 -5.55 9.28
C LYS A 108 -13.49 -4.85 7.96
N TYR A 109 -13.41 -3.52 7.94
CA TYR A 109 -13.60 -2.72 6.73
C TYR A 109 -12.48 -2.97 5.70
N MET A 110 -11.23 -3.06 6.13
CA MET A 110 -10.11 -3.34 5.22
C MET A 110 -10.13 -4.77 4.68
N GLY A 111 -10.67 -5.74 5.44
CA GLY A 111 -10.83 -7.14 5.02
C GLY A 111 -12.08 -7.42 4.17
N SER A 112 -13.05 -6.49 4.11
CA SER A 112 -14.32 -6.72 3.42
C SER A 112 -14.21 -6.73 1.89
N GLY A 113 -13.05 -6.37 1.33
CA GLY A 113 -12.87 -6.34 -0.11
C GLY A 113 -11.41 -6.42 -0.55
N PRO A 114 -11.17 -6.48 -1.87
CA PRO A 114 -9.82 -6.49 -2.40
C PRO A 114 -9.14 -5.13 -2.23
N VAL A 115 -7.83 -5.16 -1.99
CA VAL A 115 -6.98 -3.98 -1.87
C VAL A 115 -5.88 -4.02 -2.91
N VAL A 116 -5.40 -2.83 -3.29
CA VAL A 116 -4.30 -2.69 -4.26
C VAL A 116 -3.16 -1.91 -3.63
N PRO A 117 -2.19 -2.59 -2.99
CA PRO A 117 -0.92 -1.98 -2.64
C PRO A 117 -0.08 -1.67 -3.89
N MET A 118 0.48 -0.46 -3.91
CA MET A 118 1.33 0.11 -4.96
C MET A 118 2.51 0.84 -4.30
N PRO A 119 3.67 0.18 -4.14
CA PRO A 119 4.91 0.87 -3.79
C PRO A 119 5.46 1.68 -4.98
N ARG A 120 5.85 2.93 -4.71
CA ARG A 120 6.74 3.72 -5.56
C ARG A 120 8.19 3.56 -5.12
#